data_AF-A0A650CDF6-F1
#
_entry.id   AF-A0A650CDF6-F1
#
_cell.length_a   1.000
_cell.length_b   1.000
_cell.length_c   1.000
_cell.angle_alpha   90.00
_cell.angle_beta   90.00
_cell.angle_gamma   90.00
#
_symmetry.space_group_name_H-M   'P 1'
#
loop_
_entity.id
_entity.type
_entity.pdbx_description
1 polymer ?
#
loop_
_entity_poly.entity_id
_entity_poly.type
_entity_poly.pdbx_seq_one_letter_code
_entity_poly.pdbx_strand_id
1 'polypeptide(L)'
;MRYEAYVDIFAGDSRLLSSSGDLVGLTKELREILEQNGINMNIFSDFIIDYIKENNSMLTIHVSGKPYSFTCPNTGIFLELWITDAEKSTQHFLAIVNYSGNIQISISKPELFDRVIFDIMRKSVDYLNCLRVQMPFLYKFIIFEIFSSFRKISKIKFEGIIDKNFIVTDYKDRGIIWEIDSTTVDYTSSISKKILSTY
;
A
#
# COMPACT_ATOMS: atom_id res chain seq x y z
N MET A 1 -8.70 2.95 15.02
CA MET A 1 -7.63 1.92 14.97
C MET A 1 -6.34 2.64 14.61
N ARG A 2 -5.23 2.33 15.29
CA ARG A 2 -3.91 2.87 14.99
C ARG A 2 -2.96 1.71 14.67
N TYR A 3 -2.21 1.85 13.60
CA TYR A 3 -1.17 0.89 13.22
C TYR A 3 0.14 1.39 13.78
N GLU A 4 0.71 0.67 14.74
CA GLU A 4 1.90 1.14 15.44
C GLU A 4 2.91 0.02 15.57
N ALA A 5 4.17 0.37 15.36
CA ALA A 5 5.33 -0.45 15.66
C ALA A 5 6.17 0.26 16.74
N TYR A 6 6.74 -0.54 17.63
CA TYR A 6 7.52 -0.10 18.77
C TYR A 6 8.90 -0.75 18.69
N VAL A 7 9.96 0.02 18.84
CA VAL A 7 11.34 -0.48 18.70
C VAL A 7 12.13 -0.25 19.98
N ASP A 8 12.74 -1.32 20.47
CA ASP A 8 13.56 -1.39 21.69
C ASP A 8 12.87 -0.84 22.95
N ILE A 9 11.54 -0.91 22.97
CA ILE A 9 10.72 -0.59 24.12
C ILE A 9 9.67 -1.68 24.37
N PHE A 10 9.32 -1.90 25.63
CA PHE A 10 8.33 -2.90 26.04
C PHE A 10 6.90 -2.38 25.81
N ALA A 11 6.49 -2.29 24.56
CA ALA A 11 5.15 -1.89 24.11
C ALA A 11 4.61 -2.81 23.01
N GLY A 12 3.37 -2.57 22.57
CA GLY A 12 2.66 -3.41 21.59
C GLY A 12 2.00 -4.66 22.19
N ASP A 13 1.00 -5.17 21.47
CA ASP A 13 0.22 -6.37 21.83
C ASP A 13 0.98 -7.65 21.50
N SER A 14 1.83 -7.59 20.48
CA SER A 14 2.72 -8.67 20.09
C SER A 14 4.16 -8.20 20.07
N ARG A 15 5.08 -9.08 20.45
CA ARG A 15 6.50 -8.77 20.60
C ARG A 15 7.31 -9.82 19.88
N LEU A 16 8.26 -9.36 19.08
CA LEU A 16 9.10 -10.14 18.20
C LEU A 16 10.55 -9.74 18.47
N LEU A 17 11.46 -10.68 18.27
CA LEU A 17 12.89 -10.40 18.30
C LEU A 17 13.38 -10.42 16.86
N SER A 18 13.98 -9.32 16.40
CA SER A 18 14.63 -9.28 15.09
C SER A 18 15.85 -10.19 15.07
N SER A 19 16.34 -10.50 13.87
CA SER A 19 17.56 -11.27 13.65
C SER A 19 18.81 -10.60 14.28
N SER A 20 18.77 -9.27 14.44
CA SER A 20 19.81 -8.48 15.10
C SER A 20 19.66 -8.39 16.63
N GLY A 21 18.62 -8.99 17.21
CA GLY A 21 18.37 -9.01 18.66
C GLY A 21 17.60 -7.80 19.18
N ASP A 22 17.01 -6.99 18.31
CA ASP A 22 16.21 -5.82 18.68
C ASP A 22 14.76 -6.24 18.95
N LEU A 23 14.12 -5.56 19.90
CA LEU A 23 12.74 -5.85 20.28
C LEU A 23 11.79 -5.04 19.37
N VAL A 24 10.92 -5.73 18.64
CA VAL A 24 9.85 -5.11 17.85
C VAL A 24 8.49 -5.45 18.43
N GLY A 25 7.80 -4.44 18.95
CA GLY A 25 6.40 -4.52 19.37
C GLY A 25 5.46 -4.08 18.24
N LEU A 26 4.34 -4.77 18.03
CA LEU A 26 3.31 -4.39 17.05
C LEU A 26 1.94 -4.32 17.71
N THR A 27 1.11 -3.36 17.32
CA THR A 27 -0.32 -3.36 17.68
C THR A 27 -1.03 -4.54 17.02
N LYS A 28 -2.10 -5.02 17.67
CA LYS A 28 -2.92 -6.12 17.18
C LYS A 28 -3.40 -5.89 15.74
N GLU A 29 -3.86 -4.68 15.43
CA GLU A 29 -4.39 -4.35 14.10
C GLU A 29 -3.32 -4.39 13.00
N LEU A 30 -2.10 -3.94 13.30
CA LEU A 30 -0.99 -4.01 12.34
C LEU A 30 -0.61 -5.47 12.08
N ARG A 31 -0.51 -6.26 13.16
CA ARG A 31 -0.23 -7.70 13.05
C ARG A 31 -1.27 -8.42 12.21
N GLU A 32 -2.56 -8.17 12.45
CA GLU A 32 -3.65 -8.79 11.70
C GLU A 32 -3.57 -8.46 10.21
N ILE A 33 -3.28 -7.21 9.84
CA ILE A 33 -3.08 -6.83 8.42
C ILE A 33 -1.90 -7.58 7.82
N LEU A 34 -0.76 -7.63 8.51
CA LEU A 34 0.43 -8.30 8.01
C LEU A 34 0.18 -9.81 7.81
N GLU A 35 -0.48 -10.47 8.77
CA GLU A 35 -0.82 -11.90 8.70
C GLU A 35 -1.83 -12.20 7.58
N GLN A 36 -2.87 -11.37 7.43
CA GLN A 36 -3.85 -11.49 6.35
C GLN A 36 -3.22 -11.33 4.95
N ASN A 37 -2.11 -10.59 4.88
CA ASN A 37 -1.32 -10.41 3.66
C ASN A 37 -0.21 -11.44 3.50
N GLY A 38 -0.15 -12.45 4.38
CA GLY A 38 0.83 -13.54 4.29
C GLY A 38 2.26 -13.10 4.58
N ILE A 39 2.45 -11.97 5.27
CA ILE A 39 3.77 -11.46 5.64
C ILE A 39 4.25 -12.21 6.88
N ASN A 40 5.48 -12.71 6.83
CA ASN A 40 6.11 -13.30 8.01
C ASN A 40 6.51 -12.19 8.99
N MET A 41 6.07 -12.31 10.25
CA MET A 41 6.33 -11.30 11.29
C MET A 41 7.82 -11.05 11.54
N ASN A 42 8.68 -12.08 11.47
CA ASN A 42 10.12 -11.91 11.67
C ASN A 42 10.76 -11.16 10.51
N ILE A 43 10.30 -11.40 9.28
CA ILE A 43 10.77 -10.63 8.12
C ILE A 43 10.33 -9.17 8.24
N PHE A 44 9.11 -8.92 8.73
CA PHE A 44 8.64 -7.56 8.95
C PHE A 44 9.38 -6.86 10.10
N SER A 45 9.72 -7.56 11.18
CA SER A 45 10.53 -6.99 12.26
C SER A 45 11.91 -6.59 11.76
N ASP A 46 12.57 -7.45 10.99
CA ASP A 46 13.88 -7.15 10.40
C ASP A 46 13.78 -5.94 9.46
N PHE A 47 12.76 -5.90 8.61
CA PHE A 47 12.49 -4.76 7.73
C PHE A 47 12.33 -3.42 8.47
N ILE A 48 11.60 -3.40 9.59
CA ILE A 48 11.43 -2.19 10.40
C ILE A 48 12.76 -1.77 11.05
N ILE A 49 13.52 -2.74 11.56
CA ILE A 49 14.83 -2.46 12.16
C ILE A 49 15.81 -1.92 11.12
N ASP A 50 15.89 -2.54 9.94
CA ASP A 50 16.76 -2.08 8.84
C ASP A 50 16.38 -0.65 8.43
N TYR A 51 15.09 -0.35 8.29
CA TYR A 51 14.62 0.99 7.97
C TYR A 51 15.10 2.05 8.99
N ILE A 52 15.01 1.74 10.29
CA ILE A 52 15.36 2.67 11.36
C ILE A 52 16.87 2.80 11.52
N LYS A 53 17.60 1.68 11.64
CA LYS A 53 19.04 1.68 11.93
C LYS A 53 19.86 2.26 10.79
N GLU A 54 19.45 2.04 9.56
CA GLU A 54 20.09 2.65 8.39
C GLU A 54 19.62 4.10 8.15
N ASN A 55 18.70 4.61 8.96
CA ASN A 55 18.10 5.95 8.83
C ASN A 55 17.55 6.20 7.41
N ASN A 56 16.92 5.17 6.85
CA ASN A 56 16.33 5.23 5.53
C ASN A 56 15.16 6.23 5.52
N SER A 57 15.01 6.96 4.43
CA SER A 57 13.84 7.83 4.21
C SER A 57 12.70 7.09 3.49
N MET A 58 13.07 6.01 2.81
CA MET A 58 12.19 5.07 2.14
C MET A 58 12.93 3.74 2.00
N LEU A 59 12.28 2.63 2.28
CA LEU A 59 12.82 1.28 2.07
C LEU A 59 11.76 0.40 1.41
N THR A 60 12.18 -0.45 0.48
CA THR A 60 11.30 -1.42 -0.17
C THR A 60 11.97 -2.78 -0.23
N ILE A 61 11.25 -3.80 0.20
CA ILE A 61 11.66 -5.20 0.09
C ILE A 61 10.63 -6.01 -0.70
N HIS A 62 11.05 -7.17 -1.18
CA HIS A 62 10.17 -8.12 -1.86
C HIS A 62 10.24 -9.47 -1.14
N VAL A 63 9.08 -10.04 -0.87
CA VAL A 63 8.95 -11.33 -0.17
C VAL A 63 8.00 -12.24 -0.93
N SER A 64 8.26 -13.54 -0.87
CA SER A 64 7.37 -14.53 -1.46
C SER A 64 6.07 -14.62 -0.66
N GLY A 65 4.95 -14.55 -1.36
CA GLY A 65 3.60 -14.69 -0.82
C GLY A 65 2.80 -15.75 -1.55
N LYS A 66 1.50 -15.81 -1.25
CA LYS A 66 0.54 -16.62 -2.01
C LYS A 66 -0.31 -15.70 -2.89
N PRO A 67 -0.63 -16.09 -4.13
CA PRO A 67 -1.60 -15.36 -4.95
C PRO A 67 -2.98 -15.46 -4.30
N TYR A 68 -3.77 -14.39 -4.42
CA TYR A 68 -5.16 -14.43 -4.03
C TYR A 68 -6.03 -15.00 -5.15
N SER A 69 -7.02 -15.82 -4.78
CA SER A 69 -8.00 -16.40 -5.70
C SER A 69 -9.20 -15.47 -5.92
N PHE A 70 -8.94 -14.19 -6.24
CA PHE A 70 -9.98 -13.22 -6.58
C PHE A 70 -10.00 -12.93 -8.08
N THR A 71 -11.08 -12.29 -8.54
CA THR A 71 -11.19 -11.79 -9.93
C THR A 71 -10.03 -10.87 -10.30
N CYS A 72 -9.52 -10.09 -9.33
CA CYS A 72 -8.22 -9.43 -9.44
C CYS A 72 -7.24 -10.06 -8.44
N PRO A 73 -6.22 -10.81 -8.90
CA PRO A 73 -5.27 -11.48 -8.01
C PRO A 73 -4.24 -10.52 -7.39
N ASN A 74 -4.14 -9.29 -7.91
CA ASN A 74 -3.22 -8.27 -7.39
C ASN A 74 -3.96 -7.35 -6.43
N THR A 75 -3.49 -7.30 -5.18
CA THR A 75 -4.08 -6.48 -4.12
C THR A 75 -3.01 -5.61 -3.48
N GLY A 76 -3.41 -4.47 -2.95
CA GLY A 76 -2.55 -3.60 -2.16
C GLY A 76 -3.27 -3.10 -0.93
N ILE A 77 -2.53 -2.87 0.15
CA ILE A 77 -2.99 -2.19 1.36
C ILE A 77 -2.04 -1.04 1.66
N PHE A 78 -2.56 0.18 1.68
CA PHE A 78 -1.83 1.38 2.08
C PHE A 78 -2.37 1.88 3.42
N LEU A 79 -1.48 2.10 4.38
CA LEU A 79 -1.84 2.56 5.71
C LEU A 79 -0.81 3.51 6.30
N GLU A 80 -1.28 4.38 7.17
CA GLU A 80 -0.45 5.18 8.05
C GLU A 80 0.12 4.28 9.15
N LEU A 81 1.44 4.35 9.38
CA LEU A 81 2.17 3.59 10.39
C LEU A 81 2.90 4.55 11.32
N TRP A 82 2.71 4.41 12.63
CA TRP A 82 3.51 5.10 13.62
C TRP A 82 4.63 4.20 14.13
N ILE A 83 5.86 4.68 14.09
CA ILE A 83 7.02 3.99 14.66
C ILE A 83 7.47 4.76 15.88
N THR A 84 7.49 4.09 17.03
CA THR A 84 7.86 4.68 18.32
C THR A 84 9.06 3.97 18.92
N ASP A 85 10.10 4.73 19.26
CA ASP A 85 11.25 4.28 20.03
C ASP A 85 11.27 5.01 21.40
N ALA A 86 12.37 4.88 22.15
CA ALA A 86 12.52 5.53 23.44
C ALA A 86 12.58 7.07 23.37
N GLU A 87 12.91 7.64 22.22
CA GLU A 87 13.13 9.08 22.04
C GLU A 87 11.91 9.78 21.44
N LYS A 88 11.23 9.13 20.49
CA LYS A 88 10.20 9.78 19.67
C LYS A 88 9.20 8.78 19.07
N SER A 89 8.07 9.36 18.67
CA SER A 89 7.10 8.70 17.80
C SER A 89 7.05 9.44 16.47
N THR A 90 7.17 8.69 15.38
CA THR A 90 7.31 9.24 14.02
C THR A 90 6.32 8.60 13.06
N GLN A 91 5.61 9.44 12.32
CA GLN A 91 4.61 9.04 11.34
C GLN A 91 5.27 8.60 10.03
N HIS A 92 4.76 7.51 9.46
CA HIS A 92 5.21 6.90 8.22
C HIS A 92 4.00 6.41 7.41
N PHE A 93 4.24 6.04 6.15
CA PHE A 93 3.29 5.25 5.38
C PHE A 93 3.87 3.90 4.99
N LEU A 94 3.03 2.88 5.08
CA LEU A 94 3.32 1.52 4.69
C LEU A 94 2.44 1.15 3.50
N ALA A 95 3.06 0.66 2.44
CA ALA A 95 2.40 0.05 1.30
C ALA A 95 2.79 -1.43 1.20
N ILE A 96 1.80 -2.30 1.23
CA ILE A 96 1.94 -3.74 1.01
C ILE A 96 1.22 -4.06 -0.30
N VAL A 97 1.91 -4.54 -1.32
CA VAL A 97 1.31 -4.88 -2.61
C VAL A 97 1.67 -6.31 -2.99
N ASN A 98 0.66 -7.17 -3.14
CA ASN A 98 0.81 -8.54 -3.59
C ASN A 98 0.58 -8.61 -5.11
N TYR A 99 1.66 -8.79 -5.87
CA TYR A 99 1.64 -9.03 -7.31
C TYR A 99 1.53 -10.53 -7.58
N SER A 100 0.33 -11.10 -7.38
CA SER A 100 0.04 -12.51 -7.67
C SER A 100 1.04 -13.51 -7.05
N GLY A 101 1.41 -13.29 -5.78
CA GLY A 101 2.33 -14.13 -5.02
C GLY A 101 3.71 -13.51 -4.80
N ASN A 102 4.02 -12.34 -5.37
CA ASN A 102 5.21 -11.57 -5.03
C ASN A 102 4.80 -10.31 -4.27
N ILE A 103 5.08 -10.27 -2.96
CA ILE A 103 4.67 -9.16 -2.09
C ILE A 103 5.79 -8.13 -2.04
N GLN A 104 5.51 -6.93 -2.50
CA GLN A 104 6.32 -5.74 -2.26
C GLN A 104 5.86 -5.08 -0.96
N ILE A 105 6.79 -4.84 -0.03
CA ILE A 105 6.56 -4.07 1.19
C ILE A 105 7.41 -2.80 1.10
N SER A 106 6.77 -1.65 1.14
CA SER A 106 7.41 -0.34 1.05
C SER A 106 7.03 0.51 2.26
N ILE A 107 8.02 1.07 2.94
CA ILE A 107 7.83 2.07 3.99
C ILE A 107 8.50 3.37 3.56
N SER A 108 7.89 4.51 3.86
CA SER A 108 8.50 5.80 3.66
C SER A 108 8.06 6.83 4.68
N LYS A 109 8.85 7.90 4.79
CA LYS A 109 8.38 9.15 5.37
C LYS A 109 7.19 9.71 4.55
N PRO A 110 6.28 10.48 5.16
CA PRO A 110 5.09 10.99 4.48
C PRO A 110 5.40 11.79 3.21
N GLU A 111 6.43 12.62 3.24
CA GLU A 111 6.84 13.49 2.13
C GLU A 111 7.44 12.76 0.92
N LEU A 112 7.67 11.45 1.03
CA LEU A 112 8.21 10.60 -0.04
C LEU A 112 7.25 9.52 -0.52
N PHE A 113 6.04 9.45 0.05
CA PHE A 113 5.11 8.36 -0.25
C PHE A 113 4.56 8.46 -1.69
N ASP A 114 4.56 9.65 -2.28
CA ASP A 114 4.26 9.87 -3.70
C ASP A 114 5.19 9.05 -4.63
N ARG A 115 6.45 8.86 -4.25
CA ARG A 115 7.42 8.03 -5.00
C ARG A 115 7.06 6.55 -4.93
N VAL A 116 6.66 6.06 -3.76
CA VAL A 116 6.19 4.68 -3.57
C VAL A 116 4.96 4.42 -4.44
N ILE A 117 4.00 5.35 -4.41
CA ILE A 117 2.79 5.27 -5.24
C ILE A 117 3.16 5.29 -6.73
N PHE A 118 4.06 6.17 -7.15
CA PHE A 118 4.50 6.26 -8.53
C PHE A 118 5.10 4.95 -9.04
N ASP A 119 5.97 4.31 -8.26
CA ASP A 119 6.58 3.03 -8.63
C ASP A 119 5.55 1.89 -8.72
N ILE A 120 4.61 1.82 -7.77
CA ILE A 120 3.50 0.86 -7.80
C ILE A 120 2.63 1.08 -9.03
N MET A 121 2.29 2.34 -9.33
CA MET A 121 1.47 2.68 -10.49
C MET A 121 2.17 2.39 -11.81
N ARG A 122 3.48 2.64 -11.89
CA ARG A 122 4.29 2.30 -13.07
C ARG A 122 4.28 0.80 -13.32
N LYS A 123 4.57 -0.01 -12.29
CA LYS A 123 4.47 -1.47 -12.38
C LYS A 123 3.07 -1.93 -12.80
N SER A 124 2.03 -1.28 -12.27
CA SER A 124 0.64 -1.60 -12.59
C SER A 124 0.33 -1.37 -14.06
N VAL A 125 0.70 -0.21 -14.59
CA VAL A 125 0.46 0.16 -16.00
C VAL A 125 1.26 -0.73 -16.96
N ASP A 126 2.49 -1.05 -16.61
CA ASP A 126 3.42 -1.77 -17.51
C ASP A 126 3.15 -3.28 -17.55
N TYR A 127 2.74 -3.88 -16.42
CA TYR A 127 2.76 -5.35 -16.26
C TYR A 127 1.46 -5.99 -15.77
N LEU A 128 0.50 -5.22 -15.25
CA LEU A 128 -0.69 -5.79 -14.61
C LEU A 128 -1.96 -5.59 -15.44
N ASN A 129 -2.90 -6.53 -15.30
CA ASN A 129 -4.26 -6.39 -15.84
C ASN A 129 -5.20 -5.66 -14.87
N CYS A 130 -4.89 -5.70 -13.59
CA CYS A 130 -5.65 -5.03 -12.55
C CYS A 130 -4.80 -4.92 -11.28
N LEU A 131 -5.13 -3.97 -10.42
CA LEU A 131 -4.65 -3.86 -9.05
C LEU A 131 -5.77 -3.24 -8.22
N ARG A 132 -6.12 -3.86 -7.09
CA ARG A 132 -7.05 -3.30 -6.11
C ARG A 132 -6.29 -2.81 -4.89
N VAL A 133 -6.26 -1.50 -4.68
CA VAL A 133 -5.64 -0.90 -3.48
C VAL A 133 -6.73 -0.57 -2.47
N GLN A 134 -6.57 -1.08 -1.26
CA GLN A 134 -7.42 -0.83 -0.11
C GLN A 134 -6.68 0.04 0.89
N MET A 135 -7.41 0.88 1.60
CA MET A 135 -6.92 1.66 2.72
C MET A 135 -7.81 1.39 3.93
N PRO A 136 -7.27 1.30 5.16
CA PRO A 136 -8.14 1.15 6.33
C PRO A 136 -8.97 2.39 6.65
N PHE A 137 -8.48 3.55 6.25
CA PHE A 137 -9.17 4.84 6.36
C PHE A 137 -9.09 5.58 5.02
N LEU A 138 -10.02 6.49 4.78
CA LEU A 138 -10.01 7.29 3.57
C LEU A 138 -8.87 8.32 3.60
N TYR A 139 -7.76 8.01 2.94
CA TYR A 139 -6.66 8.95 2.73
C TYR A 139 -6.81 9.64 1.36
N LYS A 140 -7.60 10.72 1.29
CA LYS A 140 -7.88 11.42 0.02
C LYS A 140 -6.61 11.83 -0.73
N PHE A 141 -5.56 12.22 0.00
CA PHE A 141 -4.28 12.58 -0.62
C PHE A 141 -3.63 11.38 -1.34
N ILE A 142 -3.66 10.17 -0.76
CA ILE A 142 -3.13 8.94 -1.39
C ILE A 142 -3.88 8.66 -2.70
N ILE A 143 -5.21 8.78 -2.68
CA ILE A 143 -6.03 8.59 -3.88
C ILE A 143 -5.59 9.58 -4.95
N PHE A 144 -5.52 10.88 -4.63
CA PHE A 144 -5.10 11.86 -5.62
C PHE A 144 -3.67 11.68 -6.11
N GLU A 145 -2.75 11.16 -5.28
CA GLU A 145 -1.40 10.78 -5.72
C GLU A 145 -1.41 9.56 -6.66
N ILE A 146 -2.31 8.60 -6.47
CA ILE A 146 -2.52 7.48 -7.41
C ILE A 146 -2.97 8.00 -8.78
N PHE A 147 -3.99 8.88 -8.80
CA PHE A 147 -4.45 9.54 -10.02
C PHE A 147 -3.33 10.36 -10.66
N SER A 148 -2.64 11.20 -9.88
CA SER A 148 -1.49 12.02 -10.32
C SER A 148 -0.38 11.18 -10.94
N SER A 149 -0.02 10.06 -10.30
CA SER A 149 0.99 9.13 -10.80
C SER A 149 0.55 8.49 -12.11
N PHE A 150 -0.71 8.03 -12.21
CA PHE A 150 -1.25 7.48 -13.46
C PHE A 150 -1.21 8.51 -14.59
N ARG A 151 -1.54 9.79 -14.34
CA ARG A 151 -1.41 10.87 -15.34
C ARG A 151 0.02 11.11 -15.80
N LYS A 152 1.01 10.99 -14.91
CA LYS A 152 2.43 11.15 -15.26
C LYS A 152 2.92 10.01 -16.16
N ILE A 153 2.37 8.81 -15.99
CA ILE A 153 2.77 7.60 -16.72
C ILE A 153 1.99 7.46 -18.04
N SER A 154 0.72 7.85 -18.05
CA SER A 154 -0.22 7.61 -19.15
C SER A 154 -0.65 8.91 -19.84
N LYS A 155 -0.75 8.92 -21.17
CA LYS A 155 -1.28 10.07 -21.92
C LYS A 155 -2.81 10.08 -21.85
N ILE A 156 -3.34 10.66 -20.78
CA ILE A 156 -4.77 10.63 -20.45
C ILE A 156 -5.66 11.07 -21.61
N LYS A 157 -6.73 10.30 -21.83
CA LYS A 157 -7.81 10.66 -22.77
C LYS A 157 -8.96 11.37 -22.06
N PHE A 158 -9.35 10.88 -20.89
CA PHE A 158 -10.37 11.49 -20.06
C PHE A 158 -10.05 11.32 -18.57
N GLU A 159 -10.40 12.35 -17.80
CA GLU A 159 -10.41 12.34 -16.34
C GLU A 159 -11.65 13.11 -15.89
N GLY A 160 -12.50 12.50 -15.06
CA GLY A 160 -13.74 13.14 -14.63
C GLY A 160 -14.63 12.26 -13.79
N ILE A 161 -15.81 12.79 -13.47
CA ILE A 161 -16.83 12.09 -12.68
C ILE A 161 -17.81 11.38 -13.61
N ILE A 162 -18.10 10.11 -13.33
CA ILE A 162 -19.13 9.30 -14.00
C ILE A 162 -20.20 8.92 -12.98
N ASP A 163 -21.47 9.08 -13.38
CA ASP A 163 -22.67 8.76 -12.58
C ASP A 163 -22.66 9.34 -11.15
N LYS A 164 -22.09 10.53 -10.99
CA LYS A 164 -22.01 11.31 -9.74
C LYS A 164 -21.22 10.66 -8.59
N ASN A 165 -20.86 9.38 -8.70
CA ASN A 165 -20.27 8.59 -7.62
C ASN A 165 -18.87 8.07 -7.94
N PHE A 166 -18.39 8.15 -9.18
CA PHE A 166 -17.08 7.61 -9.55
C PHE A 166 -16.18 8.68 -10.15
N ILE A 167 -14.93 8.75 -9.69
CA ILE A 167 -13.85 9.45 -10.39
C ILE A 167 -13.10 8.42 -11.23
N VAL A 168 -12.93 8.72 -12.51
CA VAL A 168 -12.26 7.85 -13.49
C VAL A 168 -11.20 8.63 -14.24
N THR A 169 -10.05 7.99 -14.45
CA THR A 169 -9.02 8.46 -15.39
C THR A 169 -8.62 7.31 -16.30
N ASP A 170 -8.67 7.51 -17.62
CA ASP A 170 -8.38 6.46 -18.60
C ASP A 170 -7.38 6.84 -19.71
N TYR A 171 -6.72 5.81 -20.21
CA TYR A 171 -5.86 5.81 -21.37
C TYR A 171 -5.84 4.42 -22.04
N LYS A 172 -6.23 4.35 -23.31
CA LYS A 172 -6.21 3.12 -24.13
C LYS A 172 -6.89 1.92 -23.42
N ASP A 173 -8.10 2.15 -22.89
CA ASP A 173 -8.90 1.18 -22.13
C ASP A 173 -8.28 0.75 -20.79
N ARG A 174 -7.13 1.29 -20.39
CA ARG A 174 -6.58 1.17 -19.04
C ARG A 174 -7.01 2.37 -18.22
N GLY A 175 -7.17 2.23 -16.91
CA GLY A 175 -7.48 3.37 -16.08
C GLY A 175 -7.57 3.09 -14.60
N ILE A 176 -7.80 4.18 -13.86
CA ILE A 176 -8.08 4.19 -12.43
C ILE A 176 -9.55 4.52 -12.25
N ILE A 177 -10.22 3.78 -11.37
CA ILE A 177 -11.58 4.04 -10.93
C ILE A 177 -11.62 4.08 -9.41
N TRP A 178 -12.24 5.13 -8.89
CA TRP A 178 -12.48 5.30 -7.47
C TRP A 178 -13.93 5.71 -7.25
N GLU A 179 -14.66 4.94 -6.44
CA GLU A 179 -15.95 5.37 -5.92
C GLU A 179 -15.70 6.46 -4.87
N ILE A 180 -16.38 7.60 -5.00
CA ILE A 180 -16.19 8.77 -4.14
C ILE A 180 -16.44 8.37 -2.69
N ASP A 181 -15.49 8.75 -1.85
CA ASP A 181 -15.43 8.41 -0.42
C ASP A 181 -15.25 6.91 -0.09
N SER A 182 -15.00 6.06 -1.09
CA SER A 182 -14.61 4.67 -0.86
C SER A 182 -13.17 4.55 -0.35
N THR A 183 -12.91 3.56 0.48
CA THR A 183 -11.56 3.22 0.93
C THR A 183 -10.81 2.32 -0.04
N THR A 184 -11.39 2.03 -1.21
CA THR A 184 -10.80 1.17 -2.24
C THR A 184 -10.69 1.91 -3.56
N VAL A 185 -9.54 1.81 -4.22
CA VAL A 185 -9.28 2.32 -5.57
C VAL A 185 -8.78 1.17 -6.46
N ASP A 186 -9.35 1.06 -7.65
CA ASP A 186 -9.05 0.00 -8.59
C ASP A 186 -8.28 0.57 -9.80
N TYR A 187 -7.17 -0.06 -10.16
CA TYR A 187 -6.58 0.00 -11.48
C TYR A 187 -7.08 -1.18 -12.33
N THR A 188 -7.32 -0.95 -13.61
CA THR A 188 -7.67 -1.99 -14.58
C THR A 188 -7.14 -1.69 -15.97
N SER A 189 -6.79 -2.73 -16.74
CA SER A 189 -6.46 -2.64 -18.16
C SER A 189 -7.68 -2.72 -19.09
N SER A 190 -8.90 -2.80 -18.54
CA SER A 190 -10.17 -2.85 -19.29
C SER A 190 -11.27 -2.02 -18.62
N ILE A 191 -11.05 -0.71 -18.52
CA ILE A 191 -11.92 0.20 -17.77
C ILE A 191 -13.30 0.36 -18.38
N SER A 192 -13.44 0.26 -19.71
CA SER A 192 -14.77 0.28 -20.35
C SER A 192 -15.67 -0.85 -19.83
N LYS A 193 -15.15 -2.08 -19.74
CA LYS A 193 -15.87 -3.23 -19.17
C LYS A 193 -16.15 -3.05 -17.69
N LYS A 194 -15.19 -2.51 -16.93
CA LYS A 194 -15.34 -2.28 -15.49
C LYS A 194 -16.45 -1.27 -15.21
N ILE A 195 -16.46 -0.15 -15.92
CA ILE A 195 -17.52 0.87 -15.85
C ILE A 195 -18.86 0.20 -16.15
N LEU A 196 -18.99 -0.52 -17.27
CA LEU A 196 -20.23 -1.21 -17.64
C LEU A 196 -20.71 -2.24 -16.61
N SER A 197 -19.82 -2.94 -15.91
CA SER A 197 -20.19 -3.91 -14.87
C SER A 197 -20.63 -3.28 -13.54
N THR A 198 -20.38 -1.99 -13.37
CA THR A 198 -20.80 -1.23 -12.19
C THR A 198 -22.25 -0.71 -12.34
N TYR A 199 -22.82 -0.77 -13.56
CA TYR A 199 -24.21 -0.46 -13.89
C TYR A 199 -25.01 -1.72 -14.22
#